data_AF-A0A3B4YG27-F1
#
_entry.id   AF-A0A3B4YG27-F1
#
_cell.length_a   1.000
_cell.length_b   1.000
_cell.length_c   1.000
_cell.angle_alpha   90.00
_cell.angle_beta   90.00
_cell.angle_gamma   90.00
#
_symmetry.space_group_name_H-M   'P 1'
#
loop_
_entity.id
_entity.type
_entity.pdbx_description
1 polymer ?
#
loop_
_entity_poly.entity_id
_entity_poly.type
_entity_poly.pdbx_seq_one_letter_code
_entity_poly.pdbx_strand_id
1 'polypeptide(L)'
;MSGSYCKSLYPFSGEQHQQGLNFEAGEIIKVVQALPGGWWEGEKDGDRGWFPSSYVQVLEPRPPPAGSRWTDPLPPHWRCYMSPQGRRYYVNTTSNETTWERPSSVPGTPKASIRHKNSLPAGTENPPPSELCHLHFLKSWCLRAVNSPQPPRRHKAPTHAHHSYTQTLPADKKDPQGNGCITGFEVLLQKQLKGKQMQKEMAEFIRERIKIEEEYAKNLSKLSQIPLAGQEEGTLGEAWAQLKKSLADEAEVHLKFSSKLQSEVEKPLLSFRENFKKDMKRFDHHIADLRKQLVGRYAAVEKARKALADRQKELELKTQQLEIKLSNKIEEDIKKARRKSTQAGDDLMRCVDLYNQSQSKWFEEMVTTSLVRNYEMVTTSLVRNYVFNDCL
;
A
#
# COMPACT_ATOMS: atom_id res chain seq x y z
N MET A 1 4.03 3.07 23.13
CA MET A 1 2.74 2.58 23.65
C MET A 1 2.89 1.67 24.87
N SER A 2 4.09 1.19 25.24
CA SER A 2 4.28 0.52 26.53
C SER A 2 3.97 1.50 27.68
N GLY A 3 3.07 1.11 28.58
CA GLY A 3 2.61 1.94 29.70
C GLY A 3 1.33 2.74 29.47
N SER A 4 0.68 2.61 28.30
CA SER A 4 -0.63 3.24 28.02
C SER A 4 -1.78 2.38 28.56
N TYR A 5 -2.92 2.99 28.87
CA TYR A 5 -4.13 2.26 29.29
C TYR A 5 -5.12 2.18 28.13
N CYS A 6 -5.86 1.09 28.02
CA CYS A 6 -6.95 0.93 27.07
C CYS A 6 -8.22 0.45 27.78
N LYS A 7 -9.38 0.74 27.20
CA LYS A 7 -10.68 0.27 27.65
C LYS A 7 -11.19 -0.81 26.70
N SER A 8 -11.60 -1.97 27.21
CA SER A 8 -12.21 -3.01 26.37
C SER A 8 -13.57 -2.56 25.83
N LEU A 9 -13.82 -2.89 24.55
CA LEU A 9 -15.06 -2.64 23.83
C LEU A 9 -15.94 -3.89 23.79
N TYR A 10 -15.32 -5.08 23.82
CA TYR A 10 -15.97 -6.39 23.77
C TYR A 10 -15.32 -7.36 24.76
N PRO A 11 -16.05 -8.37 25.27
CA PRO A 11 -15.46 -9.38 26.14
C PRO A 11 -14.52 -10.30 25.35
N PHE A 12 -13.50 -10.82 26.03
CA PHE A 12 -12.51 -11.73 25.45
C PHE A 12 -12.13 -12.81 26.47
N SER A 13 -12.23 -14.09 26.06
CA SER A 13 -11.79 -15.24 26.85
C SER A 13 -10.55 -15.84 26.20
N GLY A 14 -9.45 -15.84 26.96
CA GLY A 14 -8.16 -16.34 26.57
C GLY A 14 -8.04 -17.86 26.54
N GLU A 15 -9.06 -18.65 26.92
CA GLU A 15 -8.96 -20.11 27.02
C GLU A 15 -8.51 -20.81 25.72
N GLN A 16 -8.80 -20.22 24.56
CA GLN A 16 -8.42 -20.77 23.27
C GLN A 16 -6.93 -20.57 22.95
N HIS A 17 -6.22 -19.71 23.69
CA HIS A 17 -4.81 -19.39 23.52
C HIS A 17 -4.14 -19.49 24.89
N GLN A 18 -3.25 -20.45 25.13
CA GLN A 18 -2.66 -20.76 26.45
C GLN A 18 -2.04 -19.57 27.24
N GLN A 19 -1.93 -18.37 26.66
CA GLN A 19 -1.44 -17.14 27.27
C GLN A 19 -2.39 -15.93 27.03
N GLY A 20 -3.69 -16.16 26.82
CA GLY A 20 -4.68 -15.10 26.59
C GLY A 20 -5.15 -14.43 27.89
N LEU A 21 -5.37 -13.11 27.86
CA LEU A 21 -5.90 -12.36 29.01
C LEU A 21 -7.43 -12.42 29.01
N ASN A 22 -8.07 -12.67 30.14
CA ASN A 22 -9.54 -12.69 30.23
C ASN A 22 -10.08 -11.34 30.70
N PHE A 23 -11.08 -10.80 30.01
CA PHE A 23 -11.76 -9.56 30.43
C PHE A 23 -13.15 -9.41 29.78
N GLU A 24 -14.02 -8.67 30.44
CA GLU A 24 -15.33 -8.27 29.97
C GLU A 24 -15.31 -6.93 29.24
N ALA A 25 -16.38 -6.59 28.52
CA ALA A 25 -16.49 -5.28 27.85
C ALA A 25 -16.58 -4.14 28.88
N GLY A 26 -15.80 -3.08 28.67
CA GLY A 26 -15.80 -1.87 29.48
C GLY A 26 -14.71 -1.80 30.55
N GLU A 27 -13.89 -2.85 30.70
CA GLU A 27 -12.81 -2.93 31.68
C GLU A 27 -11.52 -2.21 31.21
N ILE A 28 -10.69 -1.79 32.15
CA ILE A 28 -9.44 -1.06 31.86
C ILE A 28 -8.25 -2.00 31.94
N ILE A 29 -7.44 -2.02 30.88
CA ILE A 29 -6.29 -2.90 30.75
C ILE A 29 -5.04 -2.04 30.54
N LYS A 30 -3.97 -2.35 31.28
CA LYS A 30 -2.68 -1.68 31.10
C LYS A 30 -1.91 -2.36 29.98
N VAL A 31 -1.59 -1.63 28.92
CA VAL A 31 -0.82 -2.17 27.80
C VAL A 31 0.66 -2.26 28.19
N VAL A 32 1.13 -3.49 28.38
CA VAL A 32 2.53 -3.79 28.67
C VAL A 32 3.33 -3.76 27.37
N GLN A 33 2.82 -4.46 26.35
CA GLN A 33 3.47 -4.56 25.05
C GLN A 33 2.43 -4.57 23.92
N ALA A 34 2.56 -3.63 22.97
CA ALA A 34 1.71 -3.60 21.78
C ALA A 34 2.49 -4.17 20.59
N LEU A 35 2.15 -5.37 20.11
CA LEU A 35 2.76 -5.93 18.90
C LEU A 35 2.10 -5.35 17.63
N PRO A 36 2.86 -5.14 16.55
CA PRO A 36 2.33 -4.62 15.27
C PRO A 36 1.28 -5.53 14.61
N GLY A 37 1.17 -6.80 15.01
CA GLY A 37 0.21 -7.78 14.48
C GLY A 37 -1.20 -7.67 15.08
N GLY A 38 -1.50 -6.58 15.78
CA GLY A 38 -2.82 -6.33 16.35
C GLY A 38 -3.14 -7.13 17.62
N TRP A 39 -2.17 -7.88 18.18
CA TRP A 39 -2.26 -8.52 19.49
C TRP A 39 -1.43 -7.73 20.50
N TRP A 40 -2.05 -7.34 21.61
CA TRP A 40 -1.42 -6.60 22.69
C TRP A 40 -1.35 -7.49 23.92
N GLU A 41 -0.22 -7.42 24.60
CA GLU A 41 -0.08 -7.94 25.95
C GLU A 41 -0.48 -6.83 26.91
N GLY A 42 -1.42 -7.15 27.78
CA GLY A 42 -1.76 -6.26 28.87
C GLY A 42 -1.89 -6.98 30.18
N GLU A 43 -1.95 -6.17 31.21
CA GLU A 43 -2.02 -6.58 32.60
C GLU A 43 -3.34 -6.05 33.17
N LYS A 44 -4.11 -6.95 33.77
CA LYS A 44 -5.37 -6.66 34.44
C LYS A 44 -5.44 -7.48 35.72
N ASP A 45 -5.70 -6.81 36.84
CA ASP A 45 -5.85 -7.44 38.17
C ASP A 45 -4.65 -8.33 38.61
N GLY A 46 -3.45 -8.07 38.06
CA GLY A 46 -2.23 -8.83 38.32
C GLY A 46 -1.95 -9.95 37.30
N ASP A 47 -2.95 -10.32 36.50
CA ASP A 47 -2.81 -11.32 35.44
C ASP A 47 -2.36 -10.67 34.13
N ARG A 48 -1.46 -11.35 33.43
CA ARG A 48 -0.91 -10.92 32.14
C ARG A 48 -1.29 -11.89 31.04
N GLY A 49 -1.65 -11.34 29.90
CA GLY A 49 -1.94 -12.15 28.73
C GLY A 49 -2.18 -11.32 27.49
N TRP A 50 -2.31 -12.04 26.39
CA TRP A 50 -2.47 -11.48 25.05
C TRP A 50 -3.95 -11.31 24.71
N PHE A 51 -4.28 -10.21 24.06
CA PHE A 51 -5.61 -9.95 23.52
C PHE A 51 -5.56 -9.11 22.25
N PRO A 52 -6.59 -9.15 21.40
CA PRO A 52 -6.63 -8.37 20.18
C PRO A 52 -6.83 -6.88 20.48
N SER A 53 -6.00 -6.03 19.89
CA SER A 53 -6.11 -4.57 19.92
C SER A 53 -7.43 -4.03 19.37
N SER A 54 -8.09 -4.76 18.46
CA SER A 54 -9.41 -4.40 17.93
C SER A 54 -10.53 -4.53 18.97
N TYR A 55 -10.29 -5.21 20.08
CA TYR A 55 -11.23 -5.38 21.19
C TYR A 55 -11.09 -4.28 22.23
N VAL A 56 -10.17 -3.35 22.06
CA VAL A 56 -9.90 -2.29 23.03
C VAL A 56 -9.74 -0.92 22.34
N GLN A 57 -10.06 0.14 23.07
CA GLN A 57 -9.81 1.51 22.66
C GLN A 57 -8.71 2.11 23.54
N VAL A 58 -7.63 2.62 22.95
CA VAL A 58 -6.57 3.29 23.70
C VAL A 58 -7.13 4.54 24.36
N LEU A 59 -6.96 4.63 25.68
CA LEU A 59 -7.24 5.85 26.42
C LEU A 59 -6.03 6.77 26.24
N GLU A 60 -6.14 7.74 25.35
CA GLU A 60 -5.17 8.83 25.30
C GLU A 60 -5.17 9.57 26.65
N PRO A 61 -4.03 10.11 27.11
CA PRO A 61 -4.00 10.96 28.30
C PRO A 61 -4.99 12.11 28.08
N ARG A 62 -6.07 12.10 28.85
CA ARG A 62 -7.07 13.16 28.85
C ARG A 62 -6.34 14.52 28.96
N PRO A 63 -6.71 15.54 28.17
CA PRO A 63 -6.19 16.88 28.39
C PRO A 63 -6.51 17.28 29.84
N PRO A 64 -5.59 17.97 30.54
CA PRO A 64 -5.80 18.32 31.93
C PRO A 64 -7.12 19.09 32.11
N PRO A 65 -7.78 18.95 33.27
CA PRO A 65 -9.10 19.50 33.51
C PRO A 65 -9.12 21.02 33.34
N ALA A 66 -10.30 21.54 33.01
CA ALA A 66 -10.57 22.95 32.78
C ALA A 66 -10.04 23.85 33.91
N GLY A 67 -9.23 24.85 33.54
CA GLY A 67 -8.61 25.89 34.39
C GLY A 67 -7.10 25.69 34.50
N SER A 68 -6.19 26.48 33.92
CA SER A 68 -6.20 27.89 33.52
C SER A 68 -5.02 28.19 32.55
N ARG A 69 -5.09 29.32 31.81
CA ARG A 69 -4.10 29.97 30.88
C ARG A 69 -4.16 29.75 29.36
N TRP A 70 -5.20 29.13 28.78
CA TRP A 70 -5.27 28.95 27.31
C TRP A 70 -6.45 29.62 26.60
N THR A 71 -7.20 30.50 27.27
CA THR A 71 -8.32 31.25 26.65
C THR A 71 -7.99 32.69 26.24
N ASP A 72 -6.79 33.20 26.52
CA ASP A 72 -6.45 34.57 26.12
C ASP A 72 -6.27 34.65 24.60
N PRO A 73 -6.89 35.62 23.90
CA PRO A 73 -6.68 35.80 22.47
C PRO A 73 -5.22 36.19 22.20
N LEU A 74 -4.65 35.63 21.12
CA LEU A 74 -3.34 36.03 20.63
C LEU A 74 -3.34 37.53 20.30
N PRO A 75 -2.22 38.25 20.49
CA PRO A 75 -2.13 39.64 20.07
C PRO A 75 -2.49 39.82 18.59
N PRO A 76 -2.99 41.00 18.18
CA PRO A 76 -3.30 41.28 16.78
C PRO A 76 -2.14 40.90 15.87
N HIS A 77 -2.45 40.28 14.73
CA HIS A 77 -1.49 39.83 13.70
C HIS A 77 -0.65 38.59 14.05
N TRP A 78 -0.80 37.97 15.23
CA TRP A 78 -0.16 36.70 15.53
C TRP A 78 -1.04 35.48 15.19
N ARG A 79 -0.47 34.50 14.50
CA ARG A 79 -1.13 33.25 14.09
C ARG A 79 -0.34 32.03 14.57
N CYS A 80 -1.05 30.97 14.96
CA CYS A 80 -0.44 29.71 15.40
C CYS A 80 -0.46 28.68 14.28
N TYR A 81 0.66 27.98 14.09
CA TYR A 81 0.85 26.93 13.11
C TYR A 81 1.49 25.71 13.75
N MET A 82 1.33 24.53 13.13
CA MET A 82 2.03 23.30 13.54
C MET A 82 3.20 23.02 12.62
N SER A 83 4.35 22.68 13.20
CA SER A 83 5.51 22.22 12.45
C SER A 83 5.32 20.78 11.97
N PRO A 84 6.07 20.33 10.94
CA PRO A 84 6.07 18.94 10.49
C PRO A 84 6.46 17.92 11.57
N GLN A 85 7.04 18.36 12.69
CA GLN A 85 7.37 17.53 13.87
C GLN A 85 6.26 17.57 14.94
N GLY A 86 5.09 18.15 14.62
CA GLY A 86 3.94 18.25 15.53
C GLY A 86 4.06 19.32 16.61
N ARG A 87 5.02 20.25 16.51
CA ARG A 87 5.24 21.31 17.51
C ARG A 87 4.63 22.63 17.06
N ARG A 88 3.88 23.30 17.94
CA ARG A 88 3.26 24.60 17.63
C ARG A 88 4.29 25.72 17.61
N TYR A 89 4.16 26.63 16.65
CA TYR A 89 4.92 27.88 16.57
C TYR A 89 3.99 29.05 16.20
N TYR A 90 4.38 30.27 16.56
CA TYR A 90 3.60 31.48 16.36
C TYR A 90 4.31 32.41 15.39
N VAL A 91 3.56 33.02 14.48
CA VAL A 91 4.07 33.91 13.44
C VAL A 91 3.32 35.23 13.46
N ASN A 92 4.05 36.34 13.48
CA ASN A 92 3.48 37.67 13.29
C ASN A 92 3.35 37.95 11.79
N THR A 93 2.12 38.11 11.32
CA THR A 93 1.78 38.33 9.91
C THR A 93 2.11 39.72 9.37
N THR A 94 2.56 40.64 10.23
CA THR A 94 2.96 42.00 9.84
C THR A 94 4.46 42.22 9.94
N SER A 95 5.15 41.63 10.95
CA SER A 95 6.61 41.73 11.10
C SER A 95 7.39 40.53 10.54
N ASN A 96 6.72 39.45 10.12
CA ASN A 96 7.30 38.15 9.76
C ASN A 96 8.18 37.50 10.87
N GLU A 97 8.02 37.92 12.12
CA GLU A 97 8.71 37.30 13.26
C GLU A 97 8.08 35.95 13.62
N THR A 98 8.92 34.99 14.01
CA THR A 98 8.48 33.66 14.46
C THR A 98 9.00 33.34 15.85
N THR A 99 8.18 32.72 16.68
CA THR A 99 8.57 32.26 18.02
C THR A 99 7.93 30.92 18.36
N TRP A 100 8.63 30.13 19.16
CA TRP A 100 8.14 28.86 19.69
C TRP A 100 7.33 29.04 20.98
N GLU A 101 7.43 30.21 21.61
CA GLU A 101 6.71 30.57 22.83
C GLU A 101 5.49 31.43 22.49
N ARG A 102 4.39 31.25 23.23
CA ARG A 102 3.14 31.98 22.94
C ARG A 102 3.32 33.48 23.27
N PRO A 103 3.16 34.40 22.30
CA PRO A 103 3.18 35.84 22.58
C PRO A 103 1.98 36.23 23.46
N SER A 104 2.21 36.97 24.55
CA SER A 104 1.16 37.42 25.47
C SER A 104 0.53 38.76 25.05
N SER A 105 -0.77 38.93 25.28
CA SER A 105 -1.55 40.12 24.92
C SER A 105 -1.64 41.21 26.01
N VAL A 106 -0.88 41.11 27.11
CA VAL A 106 -0.94 42.07 28.23
C VAL A 106 0.13 43.16 28.11
N PRO A 107 -0.22 44.46 28.10
CA PRO A 107 0.74 45.55 28.25
C PRO A 107 1.21 45.66 29.72
N GLY A 108 2.51 45.48 29.96
CA GLY A 108 3.16 45.81 31.23
C GLY A 108 3.69 44.61 32.01
N THR A 109 4.94 44.22 31.73
CA THR A 109 6.04 43.91 32.69
C THR A 109 7.27 43.39 31.91
N PRO A 110 8.52 43.56 32.43
CA PRO A 110 9.65 44.06 31.63
C PRO A 110 10.59 43.02 31.00
N LYS A 111 11.30 43.49 29.97
CA LYS A 111 12.43 42.86 29.27
C LYS A 111 13.53 42.40 30.23
N ALA A 112 14.01 41.17 30.07
CA ALA A 112 15.39 40.82 30.41
C ALA A 112 16.22 40.71 29.12
N SER A 113 16.88 41.82 28.80
CA SER A 113 18.07 41.83 27.94
C SER A 113 19.24 41.32 28.78
N ILE A 114 19.95 40.30 28.32
CA ILE A 114 21.33 40.07 28.76
C ILE A 114 22.22 40.09 27.52
N ARG A 115 23.05 41.13 27.47
CA ARG A 115 24.16 41.31 26.53
C ARG A 115 25.42 41.60 27.35
N HIS A 116 26.38 40.68 27.38
CA HIS A 116 27.81 40.92 27.68
C HIS A 116 28.60 39.78 27.01
N LYS A 117 29.33 40.00 25.90
CA LYS A 117 30.66 40.63 25.67
C LYS A 117 31.86 39.79 26.17
N ASN A 118 32.57 39.23 25.17
CA ASN A 118 34.02 38.99 24.97
C ASN A 118 34.90 38.47 26.11
N SER A 119 35.55 37.33 25.86
CA SER A 119 37.01 37.11 26.04
C SER A 119 37.46 35.89 25.22
N LEU A 120 38.49 36.07 24.38
CA LEU A 120 39.25 35.01 23.67
C LEU A 120 40.17 34.26 24.66
N PRO A 121 40.68 33.07 24.31
CA PRO A 121 42.02 33.06 23.71
C PRO A 121 42.12 32.27 22.39
N ALA A 122 43.21 32.57 21.69
CA ALA A 122 43.57 32.17 20.35
C ALA A 122 43.80 30.66 20.15
N GLY A 123 43.53 30.20 18.94
CA GLY A 123 43.88 28.86 18.45
C GLY A 123 43.31 28.64 17.05
N THR A 124 44.07 29.08 16.06
CA THR A 124 44.03 28.76 14.62
C THR A 124 43.09 27.63 14.20
N GLU A 125 42.11 27.93 13.33
CA GLU A 125 41.85 27.29 12.02
C GLU A 125 40.50 27.76 11.44
N ASN A 126 40.47 28.01 10.13
CA ASN A 126 39.36 28.58 9.36
C ASN A 126 38.05 27.77 9.47
N PRO A 127 36.85 28.39 9.58
CA PRO A 127 35.58 27.72 9.27
C PRO A 127 35.12 28.02 7.82
N PRO A 128 34.63 27.02 7.05
CA PRO A 128 34.01 27.24 5.74
C PRO A 128 32.52 27.64 5.86
N PRO A 129 31.93 28.21 4.80
CA PRO A 129 30.62 28.85 4.84
C PRO A 129 29.47 27.83 4.94
N SER A 130 28.68 27.92 6.01
CA SER A 130 27.46 27.14 6.20
C SER A 130 26.23 27.92 5.76
N GLU A 131 25.93 27.90 4.46
CA GLU A 131 24.61 28.30 3.95
C GLU A 131 24.18 27.45 2.73
N LEU A 132 24.45 26.15 2.79
CA LEU A 132 24.02 25.15 1.78
C LEU A 132 23.37 23.91 2.41
N CYS A 133 22.62 24.05 3.51
CA CYS A 133 21.94 22.89 4.11
C CYS A 133 20.54 22.59 3.52
N HIS A 134 19.99 23.44 2.65
CA HIS A 134 18.67 23.20 2.05
C HIS A 134 18.68 22.48 0.68
N LEU A 135 19.83 22.30 0.04
CA LEU A 135 19.91 21.57 -1.25
C LEU A 135 20.23 20.07 -1.11
N HIS A 136 20.51 19.57 0.10
CA HIS A 136 20.83 18.15 0.32
C HIS A 136 19.60 17.23 0.45
N PHE A 137 18.38 17.77 0.48
CA PHE A 137 17.14 16.98 0.57
C PHE A 137 16.72 16.30 -0.75
N LEU A 138 17.33 16.66 -1.89
CA LEU A 138 17.04 16.06 -3.18
C LEU A 138 18.02 14.94 -3.58
N LYS A 139 18.71 14.33 -2.60
CA LYS A 139 19.35 13.01 -2.76
C LYS A 139 18.40 11.88 -2.34
N SER A 140 17.09 12.00 -2.62
CA SER A 140 16.19 10.83 -2.51
C SER A 140 16.60 9.82 -3.57
N TRP A 141 16.63 8.53 -3.23
CA TRP A 141 16.89 7.46 -4.18
C TRP A 141 15.74 7.41 -5.19
N CYS A 142 15.87 8.17 -6.26
CA CYS A 142 14.93 8.21 -7.36
C CYS A 142 15.33 7.13 -8.37
N LEU A 143 15.03 5.86 -8.05
CA LEU A 143 15.22 4.77 -8.99
C LEU A 143 14.10 4.80 -10.03
N ARG A 144 14.47 5.00 -11.30
CA ARG A 144 13.56 4.97 -12.46
C ARG A 144 12.34 5.91 -12.31
N ALA A 145 12.58 7.13 -11.84
CA ALA A 145 11.59 8.19 -11.65
C ALA A 145 10.55 7.95 -10.54
N VAL A 146 10.78 7.00 -9.62
CA VAL A 146 10.02 6.84 -8.38
C VAL A 146 10.90 7.19 -7.20
N ASN A 147 10.45 8.14 -6.38
CA ASN A 147 11.09 8.42 -5.10
C ASN A 147 10.88 7.24 -4.13
N SER A 148 11.98 6.61 -3.71
CA SER A 148 12.03 5.80 -2.49
C SER A 148 12.63 6.61 -1.34
N PRO A 149 12.11 6.50 -0.10
CA PRO A 149 12.72 7.14 1.05
C PRO A 149 14.17 6.63 1.24
N GLN A 150 15.13 7.54 1.51
CA GLN A 150 16.48 7.12 1.91
C GLN A 150 16.39 6.21 3.13
N PRO A 151 17.26 5.18 3.28
CA PRO A 151 17.27 4.37 4.48
C PRO A 151 17.87 5.18 5.64
N PRO A 152 17.09 5.63 6.64
CA PRO A 152 17.67 5.96 7.92
C PRO A 152 17.92 4.62 8.64
N ARG A 153 18.81 4.62 9.63
CA ARG A 153 19.15 3.46 10.49
C ARG A 153 17.96 2.50 10.67
N ARG A 154 18.19 1.22 10.34
CA ARG A 154 17.27 0.07 10.47
C ARG A 154 16.12 0.30 11.47
N HIS A 155 14.97 0.75 10.97
CA HIS A 155 13.70 0.52 11.63
C HIS A 155 13.04 -0.69 10.98
N LYS A 156 12.74 -1.67 11.83
CA LYS A 156 12.37 -3.04 11.48
C LYS A 156 11.12 -3.06 10.59
N ALA A 157 11.17 -3.91 9.56
CA ALA A 157 10.02 -4.22 8.72
C ALA A 157 8.86 -4.77 9.58
N PRO A 158 7.60 -4.45 9.25
CA PRO A 158 6.44 -5.06 9.89
C PRO A 158 6.36 -6.52 9.46
N THR A 159 6.60 -7.45 10.37
CA THR A 159 6.40 -8.87 10.13
C THR A 159 5.00 -9.28 10.57
N HIS A 160 4.29 -9.86 9.60
CA HIS A 160 2.99 -10.53 9.67
C HIS A 160 1.75 -9.62 9.54
N ALA A 161 1.42 -9.31 8.29
CA ALA A 161 0.07 -9.06 7.82
C ALA A 161 -0.17 -10.00 6.62
N HIS A 162 -1.41 -10.46 6.43
CA HIS A 162 -1.83 -11.15 5.21
C HIS A 162 -1.17 -10.51 3.99
N HIS A 163 -0.60 -11.33 3.09
CA HIS A 163 0.09 -10.91 1.88
C HIS A 163 -0.88 -10.17 0.94
N SER A 164 -1.25 -8.95 1.30
CA SER A 164 -1.92 -8.02 0.41
C SER A 164 -0.86 -7.56 -0.57
N TYR A 165 -1.12 -7.78 -1.85
CA TYR A 165 -0.26 -7.36 -2.97
C TYR A 165 0.15 -5.89 -2.93
N THR A 166 -0.57 -5.06 -2.18
CA THR A 166 -0.28 -3.66 -1.94
C THR A 166 0.94 -3.39 -1.07
N GLN A 167 1.29 -4.31 -0.16
CA GLN A 167 2.42 -4.14 0.75
C GLN A 167 3.76 -4.59 0.13
N THR A 168 3.70 -5.40 -0.93
CA THR A 168 4.88 -5.93 -1.63
C THR A 168 4.71 -5.84 -3.14
N LEU A 169 4.59 -4.63 -3.67
CA LEU A 169 4.95 -4.44 -5.08
C LEU A 169 6.48 -4.63 -5.18
N PRO A 170 6.96 -5.64 -5.94
CA PRO A 170 8.39 -5.84 -6.06
C PRO A 170 9.01 -4.57 -6.63
N ALA A 171 10.07 -4.07 -5.98
CA ALA A 171 10.96 -3.14 -6.64
C ALA A 171 11.39 -3.74 -7.98
N ASP A 172 11.43 -2.90 -9.01
CA ASP A 172 11.82 -3.25 -10.38
C ASP A 172 12.97 -4.26 -10.42
N LYS A 173 12.67 -5.50 -10.84
CA LYS A 173 13.64 -6.59 -10.90
C LYS A 173 14.43 -6.50 -12.21
N LYS A 174 15.75 -6.73 -12.16
CA LYS A 174 16.53 -6.95 -13.39
C LYS A 174 16.12 -8.30 -13.97
N ASP A 175 15.87 -8.32 -15.27
CA ASP A 175 15.66 -9.55 -16.02
C ASP A 175 16.92 -10.45 -15.91
N PRO A 176 16.80 -11.72 -15.50
CA PRO A 176 17.91 -12.67 -15.52
C PRO A 176 18.59 -12.81 -16.88
N GLN A 177 17.90 -12.48 -17.98
CA GLN A 177 18.40 -12.57 -19.35
C GLN A 177 19.06 -11.27 -19.84
N GLY A 178 19.16 -10.24 -18.97
CA GLY A 178 19.96 -9.04 -19.23
C GLY A 178 19.34 -7.99 -20.15
N ASN A 179 18.17 -8.25 -20.75
CA ASN A 179 17.58 -7.37 -21.77
C ASN A 179 16.58 -6.33 -21.24
N GLY A 180 16.26 -6.34 -19.94
CA GLY A 180 15.23 -5.43 -19.44
C GLY A 180 15.05 -5.36 -17.93
N CYS A 181 14.06 -4.54 -17.55
CA CYS A 181 13.61 -4.32 -16.18
C CYS A 181 12.17 -4.77 -16.08
N ILE A 182 11.90 -5.74 -15.22
CA ILE A 182 10.55 -6.22 -14.95
C ILE A 182 9.95 -5.36 -13.84
N THR A 183 8.89 -4.63 -14.15
CA THR A 183 8.18 -3.82 -13.15
C THR A 183 7.45 -4.71 -12.15
N GLY A 184 7.23 -4.20 -10.93
CA GLY A 184 6.41 -4.92 -9.93
C GLY A 184 5.01 -5.28 -10.44
N PHE A 185 4.44 -4.43 -11.30
CA PHE A 185 3.14 -4.64 -11.94
C PHE A 185 3.17 -5.79 -12.96
N GLU A 186 4.22 -5.91 -13.78
CA GLU A 186 4.37 -7.02 -14.74
C GLU A 186 4.37 -8.38 -14.03
N VAL A 187 4.99 -8.48 -12.85
CA VAL A 187 4.97 -9.72 -12.06
C VAL A 187 3.54 -10.10 -11.68
N LEU A 188 2.72 -9.12 -11.28
CA LEU A 188 1.31 -9.33 -10.98
C LEU A 188 0.51 -9.73 -12.22
N LEU A 189 0.73 -9.04 -13.34
CA LEU A 189 0.10 -9.33 -14.62
C LEU A 189 0.38 -10.77 -15.07
N GLN A 190 1.64 -11.20 -14.98
CA GLN A 190 2.03 -12.57 -15.30
C GLN A 190 1.38 -13.59 -14.38
N LYS A 191 1.29 -13.31 -13.06
CA LYS A 191 0.58 -14.20 -12.13
C LYS A 191 -0.91 -14.33 -12.48
N GLN A 192 -1.55 -13.24 -12.89
CA GLN A 192 -2.95 -13.24 -13.34
C GLN A 192 -3.14 -14.06 -14.63
N LEU A 193 -2.25 -13.91 -15.61
CA LEU A 193 -2.28 -14.69 -16.85
C LEU A 193 -2.08 -16.20 -16.58
N LYS A 194 -1.15 -16.56 -15.69
CA LYS A 194 -0.97 -17.95 -15.23
C LYS A 194 -2.21 -18.50 -14.54
N GLY A 195 -2.92 -17.70 -13.73
CA GLY A 195 -4.20 -18.11 -13.14
C GLY A 195 -5.26 -18.45 -14.20
N LYS A 196 -5.39 -17.64 -15.25
CA LYS A 196 -6.31 -17.94 -16.37
C LYS A 196 -5.88 -19.18 -17.16
N GLN A 197 -4.57 -19.44 -17.29
CA GLN A 197 -4.06 -20.65 -17.91
C GLN A 197 -4.39 -21.90 -17.07
N MET A 198 -4.17 -21.85 -15.76
CA MET A 198 -4.53 -22.94 -14.83
C MET A 198 -6.04 -23.26 -14.88
N GLN A 199 -6.89 -22.23 -14.95
CA GLN A 199 -8.33 -22.40 -15.13
C GLN A 199 -8.68 -23.16 -16.43
N LYS A 200 -7.96 -22.87 -17.53
CA LYS A 200 -8.14 -23.57 -18.81
C LYS A 200 -7.71 -25.04 -18.71
N GLU A 201 -6.56 -25.30 -18.10
CA GLU A 201 -6.04 -26.66 -17.88
C GLU A 201 -6.96 -27.48 -16.99
N MET A 202 -7.56 -26.87 -15.96
CA MET A 202 -8.58 -27.52 -15.12
C MET A 202 -9.82 -27.91 -15.93
N ALA A 203 -10.33 -27.02 -16.79
CA ALA A 203 -11.45 -27.34 -17.66
C ALA A 203 -11.11 -28.47 -18.65
N GLU A 204 -9.90 -28.48 -19.20
CA GLU A 204 -9.41 -29.56 -20.06
C GLU A 204 -9.33 -30.89 -19.31
N PHE A 205 -8.90 -30.89 -18.05
CA PHE A 205 -8.90 -32.08 -17.20
C PHE A 205 -10.32 -32.61 -16.96
N ILE A 206 -11.27 -31.74 -16.63
CA ILE A 206 -12.68 -32.12 -16.45
C ILE A 206 -13.27 -32.68 -17.74
N ARG A 207 -12.92 -32.12 -18.90
CA ARG A 207 -13.31 -32.66 -20.21
C ARG A 207 -12.82 -34.09 -20.42
N GLU A 208 -11.58 -34.40 -20.05
CA GLU A 208 -11.10 -35.78 -20.14
C GLU A 208 -11.86 -36.71 -19.17
N ARG A 209 -12.20 -36.26 -17.96
CA ARG A 209 -13.07 -37.04 -17.06
C ARG A 209 -14.46 -37.30 -17.65
N ILE A 210 -15.07 -36.30 -18.29
CA ILE A 210 -16.36 -36.44 -18.97
C ILE A 210 -16.29 -37.53 -20.04
N LYS A 211 -15.24 -37.54 -20.88
CA LYS A 211 -15.05 -38.58 -21.91
C LYS A 211 -14.95 -39.98 -21.32
N ILE A 212 -14.22 -40.13 -20.21
CA ILE A 212 -14.09 -41.41 -19.50
C ILE A 212 -15.46 -41.90 -19.01
N GLU A 213 -16.26 -41.03 -18.42
CA GLU A 213 -17.61 -41.38 -17.95
C GLU A 213 -18.57 -41.70 -19.10
N GLU A 214 -18.51 -40.98 -20.21
CA GLU A 214 -19.31 -41.26 -21.41
C GLU A 214 -18.96 -42.63 -22.01
N GLU A 215 -17.67 -42.98 -22.07
CA GLU A 215 -17.23 -44.29 -22.54
C GLU A 215 -17.64 -45.42 -21.60
N TYR A 216 -17.53 -45.20 -20.29
CA TYR A 216 -17.97 -46.16 -19.27
C TYR A 216 -19.48 -46.43 -19.36
N ALA A 217 -20.30 -45.37 -19.40
CA ALA A 217 -21.75 -45.47 -19.59
C ALA A 217 -22.11 -46.21 -20.89
N LYS A 218 -21.41 -45.90 -22.00
CA LYS A 218 -21.63 -46.56 -23.29
C LYS A 218 -21.33 -48.06 -23.22
N ASN A 219 -20.28 -48.46 -22.51
CA ASN A 219 -19.91 -49.86 -22.36
C ASN A 219 -20.88 -50.63 -21.46
N LEU A 220 -21.33 -50.03 -20.35
CA LEU A 220 -22.39 -50.60 -19.49
C LEU A 220 -23.71 -50.77 -20.27
N SER A 221 -24.10 -49.74 -21.03
CA SER A 221 -25.30 -49.79 -21.88
C SER A 221 -25.21 -50.93 -22.90
N LYS A 222 -24.08 -51.07 -23.60
CA LYS A 222 -23.87 -52.21 -24.52
C LYS A 222 -23.94 -53.55 -23.81
N LEU A 223 -23.30 -53.68 -22.65
CA LEU A 223 -23.29 -54.92 -21.86
C LEU A 223 -24.70 -55.33 -21.41
N SER A 224 -25.54 -54.36 -21.04
CA SER A 224 -26.94 -54.59 -20.65
C SER A 224 -27.79 -55.22 -21.75
N GLN A 225 -27.43 -54.99 -23.03
CA GLN A 225 -28.19 -55.45 -24.19
C GLN A 225 -27.71 -56.79 -24.74
N ILE A 226 -26.62 -57.37 -24.20
CA ILE A 226 -26.12 -58.66 -24.70
C ILE A 226 -27.12 -59.77 -24.33
N PRO A 227 -27.56 -60.61 -25.27
CA PRO A 227 -28.53 -61.67 -25.03
C PRO A 227 -27.89 -62.91 -24.38
N LEU A 228 -27.20 -62.72 -23.25
CA LEU A 228 -26.69 -63.85 -22.44
C LEU A 228 -27.80 -64.41 -21.57
N ALA A 229 -27.84 -65.74 -21.45
CA ALA A 229 -28.79 -66.50 -20.64
C ALA A 229 -30.26 -66.08 -20.83
N GLY A 230 -30.63 -65.76 -22.08
CA GLY A 230 -32.00 -65.33 -22.42
C GLY A 230 -33.06 -66.43 -22.34
N GLN A 231 -32.62 -67.69 -22.26
CA GLN A 231 -33.47 -68.86 -22.11
C GLN A 231 -33.85 -69.20 -20.66
N GLU A 232 -33.30 -68.48 -19.67
CA GLU A 232 -33.65 -68.73 -18.26
C GLU A 232 -35.08 -68.28 -17.98
N GLU A 233 -35.85 -69.14 -17.34
CA GLU A 233 -37.27 -68.92 -17.03
C GLU A 233 -37.53 -68.87 -15.52
N GLY A 234 -38.76 -68.52 -15.14
CA GLY A 234 -39.18 -68.41 -13.75
C GLY A 234 -38.48 -67.26 -13.01
N THR A 235 -38.46 -67.35 -11.68
CA THR A 235 -37.94 -66.29 -10.81
C THR A 235 -36.44 -66.01 -11.01
N LEU A 236 -35.67 -67.01 -11.47
CA LEU A 236 -34.26 -66.83 -11.80
C LEU A 236 -34.09 -66.03 -13.10
N GLY A 237 -34.88 -66.33 -14.14
CA GLY A 237 -34.92 -65.56 -15.38
C GLY A 237 -35.33 -64.10 -15.15
N GLU A 238 -36.35 -63.88 -14.31
CA GLU A 238 -36.77 -62.53 -13.89
C GLU A 238 -35.65 -61.76 -13.17
N ALA A 239 -34.96 -62.41 -12.22
CA ALA A 239 -33.82 -61.81 -11.51
C ALA A 239 -32.65 -61.48 -12.46
N TRP A 240 -32.37 -62.35 -13.43
CA TRP A 240 -31.35 -62.11 -14.45
C TRP A 240 -31.73 -60.96 -15.39
N ALA A 241 -32.99 -60.87 -15.81
CA ALA A 241 -33.49 -59.73 -16.59
C ALA A 241 -33.38 -58.42 -15.80
N GLN A 242 -33.69 -58.44 -14.50
CA GLN A 242 -33.54 -57.28 -13.63
C GLN A 242 -32.08 -56.86 -13.45
N LEU A 243 -31.14 -57.80 -13.39
CA LEU A 243 -29.70 -57.48 -13.38
C LEU A 243 -29.30 -56.72 -14.66
N LYS A 244 -29.68 -57.22 -15.84
CA LYS A 244 -29.42 -56.51 -17.11
C LYS A 244 -30.02 -55.11 -17.12
N LYS A 245 -31.26 -54.96 -16.62
CA LYS A 245 -31.90 -53.65 -16.47
C LYS A 245 -31.11 -52.73 -15.53
N SER A 246 -30.64 -53.23 -14.40
CA SER A 246 -29.85 -52.42 -13.45
C SER A 246 -28.55 -51.89 -14.06
N LEU A 247 -27.89 -52.65 -14.95
CA LEU A 247 -26.73 -52.19 -15.71
C LEU A 247 -27.09 -51.06 -16.69
N ALA A 248 -28.27 -51.12 -17.32
CA ALA A 248 -28.75 -50.04 -18.19
C ALA A 248 -29.08 -48.78 -17.39
N ASP A 249 -29.70 -48.93 -16.21
CA ASP A 249 -29.99 -47.83 -15.30
C ASP A 249 -28.69 -47.17 -14.78
N GLU A 250 -27.68 -47.97 -14.43
CA GLU A 250 -26.34 -47.48 -14.03
C GLU A 250 -25.65 -46.71 -15.18
N ALA A 251 -25.73 -47.21 -16.40
CA ALA A 251 -25.25 -46.48 -17.58
C ALA A 251 -25.91 -45.10 -17.72
N GLU A 252 -27.23 -45.00 -17.48
CA GLU A 252 -27.95 -43.73 -17.54
C GLU A 252 -27.51 -42.75 -16.44
N VAL A 253 -27.24 -43.25 -15.23
CA VAL A 253 -26.71 -42.44 -14.12
C VAL A 253 -25.36 -41.83 -14.49
N HIS A 254 -24.42 -42.62 -15.03
CA HIS A 254 -23.10 -42.12 -15.42
C HIS A 254 -23.18 -41.11 -16.58
N LEU A 255 -24.09 -41.32 -17.54
CA LEU A 255 -24.30 -40.37 -18.63
C LEU A 255 -24.91 -39.05 -18.16
N LYS A 256 -25.82 -39.08 -17.18
CA LYS A 256 -26.35 -37.87 -16.53
C LYS A 256 -25.26 -37.15 -15.75
N PHE A 257 -24.41 -37.89 -15.05
CA PHE A 257 -23.28 -37.32 -14.31
C PHE A 257 -22.29 -36.61 -15.25
N SER A 258 -21.92 -37.21 -16.38
CA SER A 258 -21.03 -36.58 -17.36
C SER A 258 -21.63 -35.28 -17.93
N SER A 259 -22.95 -35.28 -18.19
CA SER A 259 -23.69 -34.09 -18.64
C SER A 259 -23.71 -32.97 -17.59
N LYS A 260 -23.83 -33.32 -16.31
CA LYS A 260 -23.72 -32.36 -15.20
C LYS A 260 -22.31 -31.81 -15.05
N LEU A 261 -21.27 -32.65 -15.07
CA LEU A 261 -19.88 -32.20 -15.07
C LEU A 261 -19.60 -31.19 -16.19
N GLN A 262 -20.13 -31.44 -17.39
CA GLN A 262 -19.97 -30.52 -18.51
C GLN A 262 -20.66 -29.16 -18.27
N SER A 263 -21.91 -29.18 -17.80
CA SER A 263 -22.74 -27.99 -17.69
C SER A 263 -22.46 -27.15 -16.44
N GLU A 264 -22.15 -27.81 -15.32
CA GLU A 264 -21.98 -27.19 -14.00
C GLU A 264 -20.50 -26.91 -13.69
N VAL A 265 -19.54 -27.65 -14.29
CA VAL A 265 -18.11 -27.48 -13.99
C VAL A 265 -17.32 -26.98 -15.21
N GLU A 266 -17.30 -27.73 -16.32
CA GLU A 266 -16.44 -27.41 -17.47
C GLU A 266 -16.81 -26.07 -18.12
N LYS A 267 -18.09 -25.85 -18.45
CA LYS A 267 -18.57 -24.63 -19.11
C LYS A 267 -18.37 -23.38 -18.25
N PRO A 268 -18.70 -23.37 -16.95
CA PRO A 268 -18.39 -22.23 -16.07
C PRO A 268 -16.88 -21.96 -15.97
N LEU A 269 -16.04 -23.00 -15.90
CA LEU A 269 -14.59 -22.83 -15.92
C LEU A 269 -14.09 -22.23 -17.24
N LEU A 270 -14.70 -22.49 -18.39
CA LEU A 270 -14.26 -21.87 -19.66
C LEU A 270 -14.77 -20.43 -19.82
N SER A 271 -16.07 -20.23 -19.59
CA SER A 271 -16.76 -18.95 -19.78
C SER A 271 -16.44 -17.91 -18.71
N PHE A 272 -15.87 -18.33 -17.57
CA PHE A 272 -15.47 -17.38 -16.52
C PHE A 272 -14.43 -16.39 -17.06
N ARG A 273 -14.90 -15.15 -17.26
CA ARG A 273 -14.14 -13.99 -17.73
C ARG A 273 -13.52 -14.17 -19.12
N GLU A 274 -14.36 -14.32 -20.13
CA GLU A 274 -13.93 -14.40 -21.54
C GLU A 274 -13.10 -13.18 -21.97
N ASN A 275 -13.44 -11.99 -21.46
CA ASN A 275 -12.75 -10.73 -21.76
C ASN A 275 -11.43 -10.53 -20.97
N PHE A 276 -11.02 -11.48 -20.14
CA PHE A 276 -9.89 -11.33 -19.21
C PHE A 276 -8.60 -10.86 -19.89
N LYS A 277 -8.20 -11.47 -21.01
CA LYS A 277 -6.97 -11.12 -21.72
C LYS A 277 -7.02 -9.69 -22.26
N LYS A 278 -8.21 -9.25 -22.72
CA LYS A 278 -8.44 -7.88 -23.20
C LYS A 278 -8.32 -6.87 -22.05
N ASP A 279 -8.93 -7.17 -20.91
CA ASP A 279 -8.85 -6.32 -19.71
C ASP A 279 -7.42 -6.22 -19.18
N MET A 280 -6.65 -7.31 -19.21
CA MET A 280 -5.22 -7.33 -18.87
C MET A 280 -4.39 -6.42 -19.75
N LYS A 281 -4.59 -6.46 -21.06
CA LYS A 281 -3.91 -5.53 -21.97
C LYS A 281 -4.31 -4.07 -21.72
N ARG A 282 -5.59 -3.82 -21.41
CA ARG A 282 -6.07 -2.47 -21.10
C ARG A 282 -5.40 -1.90 -19.85
N PHE A 283 -5.30 -2.69 -18.77
CA PHE A 283 -4.63 -2.24 -17.55
C PHE A 283 -3.12 -2.08 -17.75
N ASP A 284 -2.48 -3.01 -18.45
CA ASP A 284 -1.06 -2.90 -18.80
C ASP A 284 -0.75 -1.60 -19.54
N HIS A 285 -1.52 -1.31 -20.58
CA HIS A 285 -1.39 -0.05 -21.32
C HIS A 285 -1.64 1.18 -20.43
N HIS A 286 -2.70 1.14 -19.61
CA HIS A 286 -3.05 2.25 -18.74
C HIS A 286 -1.95 2.57 -17.71
N ILE A 287 -1.40 1.55 -17.05
CA ILE A 287 -0.32 1.72 -16.07
C ILE A 287 0.98 2.16 -16.76
N ALA A 288 1.27 1.63 -17.95
CA ALA A 288 2.41 2.06 -18.76
C ALA A 288 2.31 3.54 -19.15
N ASP A 289 1.13 4.04 -19.52
CA ASP A 289 0.90 5.44 -19.84
C ASP A 289 1.10 6.35 -18.62
N LEU A 290 0.59 5.97 -17.45
CA LEU A 290 0.82 6.70 -16.20
C LEU A 290 2.31 6.72 -15.85
N ARG A 291 3.03 5.61 -16.07
CA ARG A 291 4.47 5.55 -15.85
C ARG A 291 5.24 6.46 -16.82
N LYS A 292 4.85 6.50 -18.09
CA LYS A 292 5.41 7.40 -19.10
C LYS A 292 5.20 8.87 -18.71
N GLN A 293 4.01 9.22 -18.21
CA GLN A 293 3.73 10.55 -17.68
C GLN A 293 4.65 10.89 -16.49
N LEU A 294 4.84 9.96 -15.55
CA LEU A 294 5.73 10.15 -14.40
C LEU A 294 7.18 10.41 -14.82
N VAL A 295 7.70 9.66 -15.79
CA VAL A 295 9.04 9.88 -16.38
C VAL A 295 9.14 11.26 -17.02
N GLY A 296 8.10 11.68 -17.75
CA GLY A 296 8.03 13.03 -18.32
C GLY A 296 8.04 14.14 -17.26
N ARG A 297 7.29 13.97 -16.16
CA ARG A 297 7.29 14.92 -15.04
C ARG A 297 8.64 14.99 -14.34
N TYR A 298 9.29 13.85 -14.13
CA TYR A 298 10.63 13.80 -13.55
C TYR A 298 11.64 14.58 -14.41
N ALA A 299 11.63 14.37 -15.74
CA ALA A 299 12.50 15.12 -16.64
C ALA A 299 12.26 16.64 -16.58
N ALA A 300 11.00 17.08 -16.39
CA ALA A 300 10.67 18.50 -16.20
C ALA A 300 11.23 19.05 -14.88
N VAL A 301 11.18 18.27 -13.79
CA VAL A 301 11.80 18.63 -12.50
C VAL A 301 13.32 18.77 -12.65
N GLU A 302 13.99 17.83 -13.30
CA GLU A 302 15.44 17.89 -13.55
C GLU A 302 15.82 19.14 -14.34
N LYS A 303 15.06 19.45 -15.40
CA LYS A 303 15.25 20.65 -16.22
C LYS A 303 15.06 21.94 -15.40
N ALA A 304 14.01 22.02 -14.59
CA ALA A 304 13.74 23.17 -13.73
C ALA A 304 14.83 23.34 -12.64
N ARG A 305 15.33 22.24 -12.08
CA ARG A 305 16.42 22.27 -11.10
C ARG A 305 17.72 22.81 -11.71
N LYS A 306 18.07 22.34 -12.91
CA LYS A 306 19.21 22.88 -13.66
C LYS A 306 19.05 24.38 -13.94
N ALA A 307 17.86 24.79 -14.40
CA ALA A 307 17.59 26.21 -14.66
C ALA A 307 17.71 27.08 -13.40
N LEU A 308 17.25 26.60 -12.24
CA LEU A 308 17.43 27.31 -10.97
C LEU A 308 18.92 27.45 -10.62
N ALA A 309 19.69 26.37 -10.72
CA ALA A 309 21.13 26.39 -10.45
C ALA A 309 21.88 27.38 -11.35
N ASP A 310 21.56 27.39 -12.65
CA ASP A 310 22.16 28.33 -13.62
C ASP A 310 21.82 29.80 -13.26
N ARG A 311 20.59 30.07 -12.80
CA ARG A 311 20.16 31.44 -12.38
C ARG A 311 20.74 31.87 -11.04
N GLN A 312 20.94 30.93 -10.10
CA GLN A 312 21.63 31.20 -8.84
C GLN A 312 23.10 31.57 -9.09
N LYS A 313 23.77 30.84 -10.00
CA LYS A 313 25.14 31.17 -10.42
C LYS A 313 25.23 32.54 -11.11
N GLU A 314 24.28 32.89 -11.98
CA GLU A 314 24.23 34.22 -12.61
C GLU A 314 24.07 35.35 -11.57
N LEU A 315 23.23 35.14 -10.55
CA LEU A 315 23.02 36.09 -9.47
C LEU A 315 24.28 36.28 -8.62
N GLU A 316 24.97 35.18 -8.30
CA GLU A 316 26.22 35.20 -7.53
C GLU A 316 27.32 35.99 -8.27
N LEU A 317 27.51 35.71 -9.57
CA LEU A 317 28.49 36.42 -10.39
C LEU A 317 28.22 37.94 -10.46
N LYS A 318 26.96 38.34 -10.59
CA LYS A 318 26.59 39.77 -10.60
C LYS A 318 26.80 40.43 -9.26
N THR A 319 26.60 39.68 -8.17
CA THR A 319 26.86 40.16 -6.80
C THR A 319 28.36 40.40 -6.59
N GLN A 320 29.21 39.46 -6.99
CA GLN A 320 30.67 39.62 -6.99
C GLN A 320 31.12 40.81 -7.87
N GLN A 321 30.46 41.05 -9.01
CA GLN A 321 30.79 42.17 -9.88
C GLN A 321 30.52 43.54 -9.23
N LEU A 322 29.51 43.65 -8.37
CA LEU A 322 29.23 44.87 -7.60
C LEU A 322 30.31 45.13 -6.53
N GLU A 323 30.82 44.07 -5.89
CA GLU A 323 31.91 44.17 -4.91
C GLU A 323 33.20 44.71 -5.54
N ILE A 324 33.47 44.35 -6.79
CA ILE A 324 34.62 44.85 -7.56
C ILE A 324 34.38 46.27 -8.07
N LYS A 325 33.14 46.58 -8.50
CA LYS A 325 32.79 47.87 -9.09
C LYS A 325 31.40 48.30 -8.68
N LEU A 326 31.32 49.29 -7.78
CA LEU A 326 30.06 49.95 -7.46
C LEU A 326 29.51 50.69 -8.69
N SER A 327 28.27 50.35 -9.06
CA SER A 327 27.54 50.96 -10.17
C SER A 327 26.05 50.73 -10.01
N ASN A 328 25.27 51.80 -10.11
CA ASN A 328 23.80 51.74 -10.07
C ASN A 328 23.24 50.81 -11.17
N LYS A 329 23.93 50.68 -12.30
CA LYS A 329 23.55 49.73 -13.37
C LYS A 329 23.68 48.27 -12.91
N ILE A 330 24.75 47.95 -12.18
CA ILE A 330 25.00 46.59 -11.67
C ILE A 330 23.98 46.26 -10.58
N GLU A 331 23.62 47.21 -9.72
CA GLU A 331 22.54 47.04 -8.74
C GLU A 331 21.19 46.68 -9.39
N GLU A 332 20.82 47.36 -10.49
CA GLU A 332 19.61 47.02 -11.24
C GLU A 332 19.70 45.63 -11.91
N ASP A 333 20.86 45.27 -12.45
CA ASP A 333 21.09 43.94 -13.02
C ASP A 333 21.03 42.82 -11.97
N ILE A 334 21.44 43.09 -10.72
CA ILE A 334 21.28 42.20 -9.57
C ILE A 334 19.80 42.05 -9.20
N LYS A 335 19.03 43.15 -9.12
CA LYS A 335 17.58 43.09 -8.88
C LYS A 335 16.89 42.23 -9.93
N LYS A 336 17.26 42.40 -11.21
CA LYS A 336 16.74 41.60 -12.33
C LYS A 336 17.13 40.12 -12.23
N ALA A 337 18.39 39.82 -11.91
CA ALA A 337 18.86 38.45 -11.75
C ALA A 337 18.19 37.75 -10.55
N ARG A 338 17.99 38.47 -9.45
CA ARG A 338 17.28 37.97 -8.26
C ARG A 338 15.84 37.60 -8.61
N ARG A 339 15.09 38.48 -9.31
CA ARG A 339 13.73 38.17 -9.78
C ARG A 339 13.69 36.92 -10.65
N LYS A 340 14.64 36.75 -11.58
CA LYS A 340 14.74 35.55 -12.43
C LYS A 340 15.08 34.27 -11.65
N SER A 341 15.88 34.37 -10.59
CA SER A 341 16.20 33.24 -9.71
C SER A 341 14.99 32.84 -8.87
N THR A 342 14.27 33.80 -8.29
CA THR A 342 13.01 33.56 -7.58
C THR A 342 11.98 32.89 -8.49
N GLN A 343 11.78 33.43 -9.71
CA GLN A 343 10.87 32.83 -10.70
C GLN A 343 11.25 31.38 -11.05
N ALA A 344 12.55 31.08 -11.21
CA ALA A 344 13.00 29.72 -11.47
C ALA A 344 12.76 28.79 -10.27
N GLY A 345 12.78 29.31 -9.04
CA GLY A 345 12.38 28.59 -7.83
C GLY A 345 10.89 28.25 -7.83
N ASP A 346 10.04 29.22 -8.15
CA ASP A 346 8.59 29.01 -8.28
C ASP A 346 8.24 27.99 -9.37
N ASP A 347 8.95 28.03 -10.50
CA ASP A 347 8.80 27.05 -11.57
C ASP A 347 9.24 25.65 -11.15
N LEU A 348 10.32 25.52 -10.36
CA LEU A 348 10.72 24.24 -9.79
C LEU A 348 9.66 23.69 -8.82
N MET A 349 9.13 24.53 -7.93
CA MET A 349 8.05 24.13 -7.02
C MET A 349 6.85 23.58 -7.79
N ARG A 350 6.40 24.29 -8.83
CA ARG A 350 5.30 23.85 -9.70
C ARG A 350 5.59 22.51 -10.39
N CYS A 351 6.82 22.32 -10.88
CA CYS A 351 7.23 21.05 -11.50
C CYS A 351 7.22 19.89 -10.48
N VAL A 352 7.67 20.13 -9.25
CA VAL A 352 7.68 19.13 -8.17
C VAL A 352 6.25 18.77 -7.76
N ASP A 353 5.34 19.74 -7.64
CA ASP A 353 3.93 19.48 -7.32
C ASP A 353 3.26 18.60 -8.38
N LEU A 354 3.47 18.90 -9.66
CA LEU A 354 2.93 18.12 -10.78
C LEU A 354 3.54 16.71 -10.84
N TYR A 355 4.81 16.55 -10.48
CA TYR A 355 5.44 15.24 -10.33
C TYR A 355 4.78 14.44 -9.20
N ASN A 356 4.63 15.03 -8.02
CA ASN A 356 4.02 14.38 -6.86
C ASN A 356 2.56 13.99 -7.15
N GLN A 357 1.77 14.85 -7.79
CA GLN A 357 0.40 14.53 -8.21
C GLN A 357 0.36 13.34 -9.17
N SER A 358 1.28 13.31 -10.16
CA SER A 358 1.37 12.22 -11.13
C SER A 358 1.85 10.92 -10.46
N GLN A 359 2.73 11.03 -9.46
CA GLN A 359 3.20 9.89 -8.66
C GLN A 359 2.08 9.32 -7.80
N SER A 360 1.31 10.14 -7.09
CA SER A 360 0.16 9.71 -6.29
C SER A 360 -0.90 9.06 -7.17
N LYS A 361 -1.23 9.65 -8.32
CA LYS A 361 -2.19 9.07 -9.27
C LYS A 361 -1.72 7.72 -9.78
N TRP A 362 -0.46 7.60 -10.21
CA TRP A 362 0.10 6.30 -10.63
C TRP A 362 0.04 5.27 -9.49
N PHE A 363 0.35 5.68 -8.26
CA PHE A 363 0.32 4.80 -7.10
C PHE A 363 -1.10 4.34 -6.76
N GLU A 364 -2.07 5.25 -6.69
CA GLU A 364 -3.47 4.92 -6.41
C GLU A 364 -4.07 4.02 -7.49
N GLU A 365 -3.83 4.31 -8.77
CA GLU A 365 -4.31 3.48 -9.90
C GLU A 365 -3.62 2.11 -9.92
N MET A 366 -2.33 2.04 -9.60
CA MET A 366 -1.61 0.76 -9.48
C MET A 366 -2.12 -0.06 -8.29
N VAL A 367 -2.36 0.58 -7.14
CA VAL A 367 -2.88 -0.05 -5.93
C VAL A 367 -4.32 -0.52 -6.15
N THR A 368 -5.19 0.31 -6.71
CA THR A 368 -6.56 -0.07 -7.04
C THR A 368 -6.59 -1.14 -8.12
N THR A 369 -5.81 -1.04 -9.20
CA THR A 369 -5.76 -2.09 -10.24
C THR A 369 -5.23 -3.43 -9.68
N SER A 370 -4.32 -3.40 -8.70
CA SER A 370 -3.80 -4.60 -8.03
C SER A 370 -4.73 -5.13 -6.92
N LEU A 371 -5.41 -4.25 -6.17
CA LEU A 371 -6.42 -4.57 -5.13
C LEU A 371 -7.77 -4.98 -5.70
N VAL A 372 -8.10 -4.49 -6.89
CA VAL A 372 -9.27 -4.91 -7.67
C VAL A 372 -9.18 -6.40 -7.96
N ARG A 373 -8.17 -7.15 -7.48
CA ARG A 373 -8.16 -8.60 -7.53
C ARG A 373 -7.96 -9.43 -6.25
N ASN A 374 -9.03 -9.54 -5.45
CA ASN A 374 -9.39 -10.77 -4.69
C ASN A 374 -9.64 -12.00 -5.61
N TYR A 375 -8.83 -12.22 -6.65
CA TYR A 375 -9.14 -13.17 -7.73
C TYR A 375 -8.50 -14.51 -7.51
N GLU A 376 -7.44 -14.57 -6.70
CA GLU A 376 -7.06 -15.83 -6.09
C GLU A 376 -8.22 -16.36 -5.25
N MET A 377 -8.84 -15.54 -4.39
CA MET A 377 -9.99 -15.96 -3.59
C MET A 377 -11.20 -16.36 -4.43
N VAL A 378 -11.57 -15.58 -5.46
CA VAL A 378 -12.72 -15.96 -6.31
C VAL A 378 -12.41 -17.21 -7.13
N THR A 379 -11.24 -17.32 -7.77
CA THR A 379 -10.89 -18.51 -8.58
C THR A 379 -10.72 -19.76 -7.69
N THR A 380 -10.09 -19.64 -6.52
CA THR A 380 -10.01 -20.75 -5.55
C THR A 380 -11.37 -21.07 -4.94
N SER A 381 -12.24 -20.10 -4.67
CA SER A 381 -13.60 -20.37 -4.20
C SER A 381 -14.47 -21.01 -5.26
N LEU A 382 -14.27 -20.67 -6.54
CA LEU A 382 -15.02 -21.21 -7.67
C LEU A 382 -14.56 -22.65 -7.95
N VAL A 383 -13.26 -22.88 -8.02
CA VAL A 383 -12.67 -24.22 -8.09
C VAL A 383 -13.07 -25.03 -6.86
N ARG A 384 -13.05 -24.46 -5.66
CA ARG A 384 -13.44 -25.16 -4.44
C ARG A 384 -14.93 -25.53 -4.43
N ASN A 385 -15.82 -24.63 -4.83
CA ASN A 385 -17.25 -24.93 -4.92
C ASN A 385 -17.52 -26.01 -5.96
N TYR A 386 -17.03 -25.86 -7.18
CA TYR A 386 -17.33 -26.80 -8.26
C TYR A 386 -16.64 -28.16 -8.12
N VAL A 387 -15.48 -28.22 -7.45
CA VAL A 387 -14.73 -29.47 -7.26
C VAL A 387 -15.10 -30.19 -5.95
N PHE A 388 -15.49 -29.48 -4.89
CA PHE A 388 -15.71 -30.10 -3.58
C PHE A 388 -17.16 -30.10 -3.08
N ASN A 389 -18.03 -29.20 -3.55
CA ASN A 389 -19.43 -29.16 -3.09
C ASN A 389 -20.42 -29.87 -4.03
N ASP A 390 -20.08 -30.05 -5.32
CA ASP A 390 -20.96 -30.72 -6.29
C ASP A 390 -20.48 -32.12 -6.72
N CYS A 391 -19.26 -32.53 -6.34
CA CYS A 391 -18.65 -33.84 -6.70
C CYS A 391 -18.54 -34.84 -5.55
N LEU A 392 -18.88 -34.45 -4.31
CA LEU A 392 -19.00 -35.32 -3.12
C LEU A 392 -20.44 -35.27 -2.63
#